data_AF-A0A383A1D8-F1
#
_entry.id   AF-A0A383A1D8-F1
#
_cell.length_a   1.000
_cell.length_b   1.000
_cell.length_c   1.000
_cell.angle_alpha   90.00
_cell.angle_beta   90.00
_cell.angle_gamma   90.00
#
_symmetry.space_group_name_H-M   'P 1'
#
loop_
_entity.id
_entity.type
_entity.pdbx_description
1 polymer ?
#
loop_
_entity_poly.entity_id
_entity_poly.type
_entity_poly.pdbx_seq_one_letter_code
_entity_poly.pdbx_strand_id
1 'polypeptide(L)'
;MANTIKITLPYVSYRTFRNFLELLGDGMPARIDGSVWGPRYSGTSGQQLMTALKSLELINDAGVPSQILEELSSKTGNERRSLLKILLESKYNRIFSIDLKRATRSQFNEAFRAFGVKDGVMNKCQLFFIQACQDAGIELSGYILARRHNLNNTK
;
A
#
# COMPACT_ATOMS: atom_id res chain seq x y z
N MET A 1 -0.10 -29.05 8.00
CA MET A 1 0.98 -28.05 7.90
C MET A 1 0.30 -26.70 7.78
N ALA A 2 0.35 -25.86 8.82
CA ALA A 2 -0.26 -24.54 8.75
C ALA A 2 0.51 -23.74 7.68
N ASN A 3 -0.15 -23.45 6.56
CA ASN A 3 0.35 -22.50 5.58
C ASN A 3 0.41 -21.15 6.31
N THR A 4 1.58 -20.79 6.85
CA THR A 4 1.81 -19.47 7.43
C THR A 4 1.70 -18.49 6.27
N ILE A 5 0.49 -17.96 6.07
CA ILE A 5 0.22 -16.94 5.06
C ILE A 5 1.17 -15.79 5.37
N LYS A 6 2.21 -15.68 4.54
CA LYS A 6 3.21 -14.64 4.67
C LYS A 6 2.58 -13.36 4.13
N ILE A 7 1.85 -12.66 4.99
CA ILE A 7 1.19 -11.40 4.64
C ILE A 7 2.30 -10.41 4.24
N THR A 8 2.39 -10.12 2.95
CA THR A 8 3.42 -9.24 2.40
C THR A 8 2.79 -7.88 2.16
N LEU A 9 2.97 -6.93 3.07
CA LEU A 9 2.45 -5.58 2.85
C LEU A 9 3.09 -4.94 1.60
N PRO A 10 2.36 -4.08 0.86
CA PRO A 10 2.90 -3.32 -0.28
C PRO A 10 4.18 -2.57 0.07
N TYR A 11 5.24 -2.74 -0.73
CA TYR A 11 6.51 -2.04 -0.57
C TYR A 11 6.99 -1.34 -1.86
N VAL A 12 6.09 -1.22 -2.84
CA VAL A 12 6.22 -0.29 -3.97
C VAL A 12 5.97 1.14 -3.48
N SER A 13 6.35 2.16 -4.25
CA SER A 13 5.94 3.53 -3.92
C SER A 13 4.43 3.71 -4.09
N TYR A 14 3.77 4.45 -3.20
CA TYR A 14 2.32 4.70 -3.33
C TYR A 14 1.98 5.43 -4.64
N ARG A 15 2.85 6.34 -5.08
CA ARG A 15 2.70 7.04 -6.36
C ARG A 15 2.62 6.07 -7.54
N THR A 16 3.48 5.05 -7.58
CA THR A 16 3.43 4.01 -8.61
C THR A 16 2.09 3.29 -8.61
N PHE A 17 1.58 2.94 -7.41
CA PHE A 17 0.29 2.30 -7.26
C PHE A 17 -0.88 3.21 -7.72
N ARG A 18 -0.94 4.47 -7.28
CA ARG A 18 -1.98 5.43 -7.72
C ARG A 18 -1.95 5.65 -9.24
N ASN A 19 -0.78 5.86 -9.83
CA ASN A 19 -0.65 6.04 -11.28
C ASN A 19 -1.12 4.78 -12.04
N PHE A 20 -0.91 3.60 -11.47
CA PHE A 20 -1.42 2.37 -12.07
C PHE A 20 -2.95 2.27 -11.98
N LEU A 21 -3.56 2.67 -10.86
CA LEU A 21 -5.03 2.76 -10.77
C LEU A 21 -5.60 3.74 -11.81
N GLU A 22 -4.92 4.86 -12.07
CA GLU A 22 -5.29 5.82 -13.12
C GLU A 22 -5.23 5.18 -14.50
N LEU A 23 -4.15 4.46 -14.81
CA LEU A 23 -4.01 3.73 -16.06
C LEU A 23 -5.15 2.72 -16.28
N LEU A 24 -5.57 2.02 -15.24
CA LEU A 24 -6.69 1.07 -15.32
C LEU A 24 -8.06 1.76 -15.47
N GLY A 25 -8.15 3.05 -15.13
CA GLY A 25 -9.35 3.85 -15.35
C GLY A 25 -9.68 4.06 -16.83
N ASP A 26 -8.66 4.03 -17.70
CA ASP A 26 -8.82 4.12 -19.15
C ASP A 26 -9.36 2.80 -19.77
N GLY A 27 -9.23 1.68 -19.04
CA GLY A 27 -9.74 0.38 -19.47
C GLY A 27 -9.18 -0.77 -18.61
N MET A 28 -10.08 -1.54 -17.98
CA MET A 28 -9.69 -2.69 -17.18
C MET A 28 -9.39 -3.91 -18.08
N PRO A 29 -8.17 -4.47 -18.04
CA PRO A 29 -7.88 -5.71 -18.73
C PRO A 29 -8.46 -6.91 -17.97
N ALA A 30 -8.82 -7.98 -18.69
CA ALA A 30 -9.29 -9.23 -18.06
C ALA A 30 -8.23 -9.90 -17.17
N ARG A 31 -6.94 -9.59 -17.40
CA ARG A 31 -5.80 -10.09 -16.64
C ARG A 31 -4.71 -9.03 -16.57
N ILE A 32 -4.13 -8.88 -15.38
CA ILE A 32 -3.01 -7.99 -15.11
C ILE A 32 -1.70 -8.78 -15.02
N ASP A 33 -0.78 -8.45 -15.93
CA ASP A 33 0.61 -8.91 -15.91
C ASP A 33 1.53 -7.86 -16.54
N GLY A 34 2.80 -8.22 -16.76
CA GLY A 34 3.83 -7.31 -17.29
C GLY A 34 3.48 -6.63 -18.61
N SER A 35 2.58 -7.21 -19.41
CA SER A 35 2.14 -6.65 -20.68
C SER A 35 1.29 -5.38 -20.51
N VAL A 36 0.57 -5.23 -19.39
CA VAL A 36 -0.37 -4.10 -19.17
C VAL A 36 0.35 -2.76 -19.04
N TRP A 37 1.52 -2.74 -18.41
CA TRP A 37 2.31 -1.51 -18.24
C TRP A 37 3.53 -1.40 -19.16
N GLY A 38 3.87 -2.48 -19.88
CA GLY A 38 5.00 -2.51 -20.81
C GLY A 38 6.28 -1.90 -20.20
N PRO A 39 6.95 -0.95 -20.88
CA PRO A 39 8.20 -0.37 -20.39
C PRO A 39 8.03 0.54 -19.16
N ARG A 40 6.81 1.02 -18.86
CA ARG A 40 6.56 2.04 -17.81
C ARG A 40 6.94 1.55 -16.41
N TYR A 41 6.71 0.27 -16.11
CA TYR A 41 7.05 -0.37 -14.84
C TYR A 41 7.90 -1.63 -15.04
N SER A 42 8.87 -1.57 -15.95
CA SER A 42 9.79 -2.69 -16.21
C SER A 42 10.66 -3.05 -14.98
N GLY A 43 11.16 -4.29 -14.96
CA GLY A 43 12.04 -4.79 -13.91
C GLY A 43 11.39 -4.86 -12.52
N THR A 44 12.12 -4.41 -11.50
CA THR A 44 11.74 -4.55 -10.09
C THR A 44 10.44 -3.81 -9.76
N SER A 45 10.18 -2.65 -10.36
CA SER A 45 8.98 -1.85 -10.04
C SER A 45 7.68 -2.58 -10.38
N GLY A 46 7.62 -3.25 -11.53
CA GLY A 46 6.46 -4.06 -11.93
C GLY A 46 6.24 -5.28 -11.03
N GLN A 47 7.32 -5.95 -10.60
CA GLN A 47 7.24 -7.05 -9.65
C GLN A 47 6.69 -6.60 -8.28
N GLN A 48 7.15 -5.45 -7.80
CA GLN A 48 6.66 -4.86 -6.55
C GLN A 48 5.21 -4.41 -6.65
N LEU A 49 4.81 -3.85 -7.80
CA LEU A 49 3.43 -3.50 -8.09
C LEU A 49 2.53 -4.75 -8.09
N MET A 50 2.93 -5.83 -8.77
CA MET A 50 2.21 -7.10 -8.75
C MET A 50 2.05 -7.65 -7.34
N THR A 51 3.11 -7.57 -6.53
CA THR A 51 3.06 -8.03 -5.14
C THR A 51 2.12 -7.17 -4.30
N ALA A 52 2.10 -5.85 -4.50
CA ALA A 52 1.17 -4.95 -3.84
C ALA A 52 -0.29 -5.23 -4.21
N LEU A 53 -0.58 -5.46 -5.49
CA LEU A 53 -1.94 -5.79 -5.94
C LEU A 53 -2.43 -7.10 -5.34
N LYS A 54 -1.58 -8.14 -5.34
CA LYS A 54 -1.91 -9.44 -4.73
C LYS A 54 -2.12 -9.33 -3.22
N SER A 55 -1.25 -8.61 -2.52
CA SER A 55 -1.35 -8.52 -1.06
C SER A 55 -2.50 -7.66 -0.55
N LEU A 56 -2.96 -6.71 -1.37
CA LEU A 56 -4.19 -5.98 -1.14
C LEU A 56 -5.42 -6.75 -1.65
N GLU A 57 -5.25 -7.95 -2.20
CA GLU A 57 -6.30 -8.78 -2.81
C GLU A 57 -7.11 -8.02 -3.89
N LEU A 58 -6.43 -7.10 -4.59
CA LEU A 58 -6.97 -6.38 -5.73
C LEU A 58 -6.92 -7.23 -7.01
N ILE A 59 -6.07 -8.26 -7.00
CA ILE A 59 -6.03 -9.31 -8.02
C ILE A 59 -5.84 -10.66 -7.34
N ASN A 60 -6.29 -11.72 -8.01
CA ASN A 60 -5.99 -13.09 -7.58
C ASN A 60 -4.63 -13.58 -8.10
N ASP A 61 -4.28 -14.84 -7.84
CA ASP A 61 -2.99 -15.39 -8.25
C ASP A 61 -2.78 -15.48 -9.77
N ALA A 62 -3.88 -15.63 -10.53
CA ALA A 62 -3.89 -15.63 -11.97
C ALA A 62 -3.88 -14.21 -12.59
N GLY A 63 -3.85 -13.17 -11.77
CA GLY A 63 -3.84 -11.77 -12.19
C GLY A 63 -5.22 -11.24 -12.58
N VAL A 64 -6.31 -11.93 -12.24
CA VAL A 64 -7.67 -11.46 -12.54
C VAL A 64 -8.04 -10.33 -11.56
N PRO A 65 -8.49 -9.16 -12.05
CA PRO A 65 -8.97 -8.06 -11.22
C PRO A 65 -10.10 -8.47 -10.28
N SER A 66 -10.13 -7.91 -9.08
CA SER A 66 -11.30 -7.95 -8.21
C SER A 66 -12.22 -6.77 -8.48
N GLN A 67 -13.49 -6.90 -8.07
CA GLN A 67 -14.45 -5.80 -8.15
C GLN A 67 -13.96 -4.53 -7.41
N ILE A 68 -13.24 -4.70 -6.29
CA ILE A 68 -12.66 -3.57 -5.54
C ILE A 68 -11.63 -2.82 -6.40
N LEU A 69 -10.83 -3.52 -7.21
CA LEU A 69 -9.87 -2.88 -8.12
C LEU A 69 -10.59 -2.09 -9.21
N GLU A 70 -11.64 -2.64 -9.80
CA GLU A 70 -12.47 -1.97 -10.81
C GLU A 70 -13.14 -0.70 -10.26
N GLU A 71 -13.69 -0.77 -9.05
CA GLU A 71 -14.27 0.39 -8.39
C GLU A 71 -13.20 1.44 -8.05
N LEU A 72 -12.03 1.03 -7.57
CA LEU A 72 -10.93 1.96 -7.26
C LEU A 72 -10.36 2.65 -8.50
N SER A 73 -10.31 1.97 -9.65
CA SER A 73 -9.78 2.54 -10.89
C SER A 73 -10.79 3.44 -11.61
N SER A 74 -12.09 3.12 -11.55
CA SER A 74 -13.14 3.89 -12.22
C SER A 74 -13.59 5.13 -11.46
N LYS A 75 -13.40 5.17 -10.13
CA LYS A 75 -13.85 6.28 -9.28
C LYS A 75 -12.79 7.37 -9.10
N THR A 76 -13.24 8.59 -8.81
CA THR A 76 -12.36 9.74 -8.52
C THR A 76 -12.82 10.50 -7.28
N GLY A 77 -12.03 11.50 -6.85
CA GLY A 77 -12.38 12.38 -5.73
C GLY A 77 -12.78 11.64 -4.45
N ASN A 78 -13.91 12.05 -3.88
CA ASN A 78 -14.41 11.54 -2.60
C ASN A 78 -14.85 10.07 -2.65
N GLU A 79 -15.35 9.59 -3.79
CA GLU A 79 -15.76 8.19 -3.94
C GLU A 79 -14.56 7.25 -3.83
N ARG A 80 -13.51 7.50 -4.61
CA ARG A 80 -12.26 6.72 -4.55
C ARG A 80 -11.58 6.84 -3.18
N ARG A 81 -11.61 8.03 -2.57
CA ARG A 81 -11.10 8.25 -1.21
C ARG A 81 -11.79 7.34 -0.18
N SER A 82 -13.11 7.21 -0.29
CA SER A 82 -13.92 6.38 0.61
C SER A 82 -13.63 4.89 0.41
N LEU A 83 -13.54 4.43 -0.84
CA LEU A 83 -13.15 3.05 -1.17
C LEU A 83 -11.74 2.71 -0.67
N LEU A 84 -10.79 3.63 -0.85
CA LEU A 84 -9.42 3.45 -0.39
C LEU A 84 -9.37 3.34 1.13
N LYS A 85 -10.14 4.16 1.86
CA LYS A 85 -10.24 4.07 3.31
C LYS A 85 -10.73 2.68 3.76
N ILE A 86 -11.80 2.18 3.15
CA ILE A 86 -12.36 0.84 3.44
C ILE A 86 -11.31 -0.25 3.17
N LEU A 87 -10.62 -0.17 2.03
CA LEU A 87 -9.54 -1.10 1.68
C LEU A 87 -8.44 -1.09 2.75
N LEU A 88 -7.98 0.09 3.18
CA LEU A 88 -6.92 0.22 4.18
C LEU A 88 -7.34 -0.33 5.54
N GLU A 89 -8.53 0.00 6.02
CA GLU A 89 -9.06 -0.51 7.29
C GLU A 89 -9.18 -2.04 7.28
N SER A 90 -9.57 -2.62 6.14
CA SER A 90 -9.62 -4.08 5.95
C SER A 90 -8.23 -4.71 5.94
N LYS A 91 -7.32 -4.24 5.07
CA LYS A 91 -6.02 -4.88 4.82
C LYS A 91 -4.96 -4.59 5.88
N TYR A 92 -5.09 -3.48 6.59
CA TYR A 92 -4.19 -3.06 7.66
C TYR A 92 -4.86 -3.08 9.04
N ASN A 93 -5.86 -3.94 9.24
CA ASN A 93 -6.66 -3.99 10.48
C ASN A 93 -5.83 -4.00 11.78
N ARG A 94 -4.69 -4.72 11.83
CA ARG A 94 -3.80 -4.75 13.02
C ARG A 94 -3.04 -3.44 13.25
N ILE A 95 -2.87 -2.60 12.24
CA ILE A 95 -2.33 -1.24 12.42
C ILE A 95 -3.43 -0.28 12.85
N PHE A 96 -4.67 -0.49 12.39
CA PHE A 96 -5.83 0.28 12.86
C PHE A 96 -6.30 -0.11 14.28
N SER A 97 -5.71 -1.11 14.92
CA SER A 97 -6.00 -1.45 16.32
C SER A 97 -5.34 -0.50 17.33
N ILE A 98 -4.40 0.34 16.90
CA ILE A 98 -3.82 1.41 17.71
C ILE A 98 -4.41 2.77 17.32
N ASP A 99 -4.44 3.72 18.26
CA ASP A 99 -4.88 5.09 17.97
C ASP A 99 -3.83 5.82 17.11
N LEU A 100 -3.99 5.75 15.78
CA LEU A 100 -3.06 6.33 14.82
C LEU A 100 -2.92 7.86 14.92
N LYS A 101 -3.89 8.56 15.53
CA LYS A 101 -3.80 10.02 15.73
C LYS A 101 -2.84 10.39 16.86
N ARG A 102 -2.58 9.45 17.78
CA ARG A 102 -1.72 9.67 18.96
C ARG A 102 -0.52 8.73 19.01
N ALA A 103 -0.50 7.71 18.17
CA ALA A 103 0.53 6.67 18.17
C ALA A 103 1.93 7.25 17.96
N THR A 104 2.88 6.74 18.74
CA THR A 104 4.31 7.03 18.59
C THR A 104 4.91 6.23 17.43
N ARG A 105 6.14 6.60 17.02
CA ARG A 105 6.89 5.84 16.02
C ARG A 105 7.18 4.40 16.47
N SER A 106 7.39 4.16 17.77
CA SER A 106 7.63 2.80 18.29
C SER A 106 6.40 1.93 18.14
N GLN A 107 5.23 2.41 18.59
CA GLN A 107 3.95 1.70 18.46
C GLN A 107 3.64 1.39 16.99
N PHE A 108 3.88 2.35 16.09
CA PHE A 108 3.71 2.15 14.65
C PHE A 108 4.66 1.08 14.09
N ASN A 109 5.94 1.08 14.48
CA ASN A 109 6.89 0.05 14.08
C ASN A 109 6.50 -1.34 14.61
N GLU A 110 6.07 -1.43 15.86
CA GLU A 110 5.60 -2.68 16.48
C GLU A 110 4.38 -3.25 15.76
N ALA A 111 3.41 -2.40 15.40
CA ALA A 111 2.23 -2.81 14.65
C ALA A 111 2.60 -3.40 13.27
N PHE A 112 3.56 -2.81 12.55
CA PHE A 112 4.05 -3.38 11.29
C PHE A 112 4.84 -4.68 11.47
N ARG A 113 5.63 -4.81 12.55
CA ARG A 113 6.32 -6.06 12.87
C ARG A 113 5.35 -7.20 13.16
N ALA A 114 4.18 -6.90 13.72
CA ALA A 114 3.11 -7.89 13.93
C ALA A 114 2.54 -8.47 12.62
N PHE A 115 2.79 -7.85 11.46
CA PHE A 115 2.50 -8.43 10.14
C PHE A 115 3.62 -9.34 9.61
N GLY A 116 4.73 -9.50 10.33
CA GLY A 116 5.89 -10.27 9.86
C GLY A 116 6.75 -9.54 8.83
N VAL A 117 6.62 -8.21 8.74
CA VAL A 117 7.42 -7.38 7.82
C VAL A 117 8.88 -7.43 8.24
N LYS A 118 9.77 -7.76 7.28
CA LYS A 118 11.23 -7.77 7.50
C LYS A 118 11.79 -6.36 7.53
N ASP A 119 12.85 -6.15 8.32
CA ASP A 119 13.48 -4.83 8.48
C ASP A 119 13.90 -4.18 7.15
N GLY A 120 14.41 -4.97 6.19
CA GLY A 120 14.86 -4.47 4.88
C GLY A 120 13.76 -3.84 4.01
N VAL A 121 12.48 -4.11 4.28
CA VAL A 121 11.34 -3.52 3.55
C VAL A 121 10.40 -2.70 4.44
N MET A 122 10.64 -2.67 5.76
CA MET A 122 9.81 -1.99 6.76
C MET A 122 9.51 -0.53 6.37
N ASN A 123 10.55 0.24 6.08
CA ASN A 123 10.40 1.66 5.73
C ASN A 123 9.54 1.87 4.46
N LYS A 124 9.63 0.96 3.48
CA LYS A 124 8.84 1.06 2.25
C LYS A 124 7.38 0.74 2.51
N CYS A 125 7.09 -0.30 3.29
CA CYS A 125 5.72 -0.64 3.68
C CYS A 125 5.05 0.49 4.47
N GLN A 126 5.78 1.05 5.43
CA GLN A 126 5.31 2.18 6.22
C GLN A 126 5.06 3.41 5.34
N LEU A 127 5.98 3.74 4.43
CA LEU A 127 5.82 4.89 3.54
C LEU A 127 4.62 4.71 2.60
N PHE A 128 4.41 3.51 2.05
CA PHE A 128 3.22 3.20 1.26
C PHE A 128 1.94 3.46 2.07
N PHE A 129 1.86 2.91 3.28
CA PHE A 129 0.70 3.06 4.15
C PHE A 129 0.43 4.53 4.53
N ILE A 130 1.47 5.27 4.89
CA ILE A 130 1.36 6.69 5.25
C ILE A 130 0.78 7.50 4.08
N GLN A 131 1.31 7.30 2.87
CA GLN A 131 0.85 8.00 1.67
C GLN A 131 -0.57 7.58 1.28
N ALA A 132 -0.90 6.29 1.42
CA ALA A 132 -2.25 5.79 1.20
C ALA A 132 -3.25 6.37 2.20
N CYS A 133 -2.88 6.48 3.48
CA CYS A 133 -3.71 7.13 4.49
C CYS A 133 -3.94 8.60 4.17
N GLN A 134 -2.90 9.33 3.74
CA GLN A 134 -3.04 10.74 3.35
C GLN A 134 -3.99 10.90 2.15
N ASP A 135 -3.91 10.02 1.15
CA ASP A 135 -4.81 10.04 -0.01
C ASP A 135 -6.25 9.61 0.35
N ALA A 136 -6.41 8.66 1.27
CA ALA A 136 -7.69 8.32 1.91
C ALA A 136 -8.18 9.42 2.88
N GLY A 137 -7.31 10.40 3.16
CA GLY A 137 -7.39 11.42 4.20
C GLY A 137 -7.83 10.87 5.56
N ILE A 138 -7.17 9.79 5.95
CA ILE A 138 -7.05 9.26 7.30
C ILE A 138 -5.95 10.05 8.00
N GLU A 139 -6.27 10.61 9.17
CA GLU A 139 -5.34 11.41 9.96
C GLU A 139 -4.33 10.52 10.71
N LEU A 140 -3.06 10.91 10.71
CA LEU A 140 -1.97 10.24 11.41
C LEU A 140 -1.29 11.22 12.36
N SER A 141 -0.74 10.71 13.45
CA SER A 141 -0.03 11.53 14.44
C SER A 141 1.18 12.23 13.85
N GLY A 142 1.54 13.38 14.42
CA GLY A 142 2.79 14.07 14.09
C GLY A 142 4.03 13.21 14.34
N TYR A 143 3.99 12.27 15.28
CA TYR A 143 5.09 11.34 15.56
C TYR A 143 5.31 10.30 14.44
N ILE A 144 4.23 9.84 13.81
CA ILE A 144 4.32 8.95 12.63
C ILE A 144 4.86 9.74 11.44
N LEU A 145 4.34 10.96 11.22
CA LEU A 145 4.69 11.80 10.08
C LEU A 145 6.06 12.45 10.18
N ALA A 146 6.63 12.56 11.39
CA ALA A 146 7.94 13.14 11.62
C ALA A 146 8.98 12.46 10.72
N ARG A 147 9.57 13.26 9.82
CA ARG A 147 10.73 12.85 9.03
C ARG A 147 11.86 12.56 10.00
N ARG A 148 12.60 11.47 9.78
CA ARG A 148 13.88 11.29 10.48
C ARG A 148 14.74 12.48 10.07
N HIS A 149 14.90 13.45 10.96
CA HIS A 149 16.01 14.39 10.84
C HIS A 149 17.25 13.51 10.97
N ASN A 150 17.98 13.33 9.87
CA ASN A 150 19.33 12.80 9.99
C ASN A 150 20.06 13.77 10.93
N LEU A 151 20.46 13.30 12.11
CA LEU A 151 21.44 13.96 12.97
C LEU A 151 22.84 13.86 12.33
N ASN A 152 22.95 14.12 11.03
CA ASN A 152 24.21 14.39 10.38
C ASN A 152 24.41 15.90 10.41
N ASN A 153 24.62 16.43 11.61
CA ASN A 153 25.34 17.68 11.78
C ASN A 153 26.73 17.30 12.29
N THR A 154 27.50 16.64 11.43
CA THR A 154 28.95 16.61 11.58
C THR A 154 29.44 17.97 11.09
N LYS A 155 29.92 18.76 12.05
CA LYS A 155 30.83 19.88 11.80
C LYS A 155 32.04 19.43 10.99
#